data_AF-A0A1Q5B2E2-F1
#
_entry.id   AF-A0A1Q5B2E2-F1
#
_cell.length_a   1.000
_cell.length_b   1.000
_cell.length_c   1.000
_cell.angle_alpha   90.00
_cell.angle_beta   90.00
_cell.angle_gamma   90.00
#
_symmetry.space_group_name_H-M   'P 1'
#
loop_
_entity.id
_entity.type
_entity.pdbx_description
1 polymer ?
#
loop_
_entity_poly.entity_id
_entity_poly.type
_entity_poly.pdbx_seq_one_letter_code
_entity_poly.pdbx_strand_id
1 'polypeptide(L)'
;MPPDEIALGFDDAFRLAGRLVDEGPLSRDVLPLLQVIDEVFSEMSQDTDVDRWTREALSADAGWGRARQLAREVLTAEGEETSPLPGIRIVR
;
A
#
# COMPACT_ATOMS: atom_id res chain seq x y z
N MET A 1 -9.52 1.27 10.00
CA MET A 1 -8.27 0.51 10.13
C MET A 1 -7.19 1.47 10.61
N PRO A 2 -6.52 1.18 11.73
CA PRO A 2 -5.28 1.85 12.13
C PRO A 2 -4.21 1.81 11.01
N PRO A 3 -3.30 2.79 10.88
CA PRO A 3 -2.29 2.80 9.82
C PRO A 3 -1.30 1.64 9.88
N ASP A 4 -0.92 1.21 11.08
CA ASP A 4 -0.11 0.02 11.33
C ASP A 4 -0.81 -1.25 10.83
N GLU A 5 -2.12 -1.40 11.06
CA GLU A 5 -2.93 -2.52 10.56
C GLU A 5 -3.00 -2.57 9.03
N ILE A 6 -2.86 -1.42 8.34
CA ILE A 6 -2.76 -1.39 6.87
C ILE A 6 -1.43 -2.03 6.41
N ALA A 7 -0.31 -1.69 7.06
CA ALA A 7 0.99 -2.24 6.71
C ALA A 7 1.11 -3.73 7.06
N LEU A 8 0.60 -4.14 8.23
CA LEU A 8 0.55 -5.55 8.63
C LEU A 8 -0.32 -6.37 7.68
N GLY A 9 -1.52 -5.87 7.33
CA GLY A 9 -2.38 -6.54 6.36
C GLY A 9 -1.76 -6.63 4.97
N PHE A 10 -0.93 -5.66 4.60
CA PHE A 10 -0.17 -5.71 3.35
C PHE A 10 0.95 -6.77 3.39
N ASP A 11 1.78 -6.83 4.45
CA ASP A 11 2.83 -7.86 4.62
C ASP A 11 2.24 -9.27 4.55
N ASP A 12 1.14 -9.51 5.28
CA ASP A 12 0.44 -10.80 5.26
C ASP A 12 -0.03 -11.20 3.85
N ALA A 13 -0.61 -10.24 3.10
CA ALA A 13 -1.06 -10.48 1.73
C ALA A 13 0.10 -10.64 0.74
N PHE A 14 1.18 -9.85 0.89
CA PHE A 14 2.34 -9.88 0.01
C PHE A 14 3.06 -11.23 0.06
N ARG A 15 3.10 -11.89 1.23
CA ARG A 15 3.62 -13.26 1.36
C ARG A 15 2.91 -14.30 0.49
N LEU A 16 1.67 -14.02 0.08
CA LEU A 16 0.89 -14.87 -0.83
C LEU A 16 1.03 -14.45 -2.29
N ALA A 17 1.56 -13.27 -2.59
CA ALA A 17 1.58 -12.69 -3.94
C ALA A 17 2.31 -13.58 -4.95
N GLY A 18 3.43 -14.21 -4.57
CA GLY A 18 4.15 -15.14 -5.46
C GLY A 18 3.28 -16.32 -5.88
N ARG A 19 2.52 -16.91 -4.95
CA ARG A 19 1.56 -17.98 -5.26
C ARG A 19 0.44 -17.48 -6.16
N LEU A 20 -0.09 -16.28 -5.91
CA LEU A 20 -1.16 -15.69 -6.73
C LEU A 20 -0.68 -15.38 -8.16
N VAL A 21 0.59 -15.07 -8.36
CA VAL A 21 1.20 -14.98 -9.70
C VAL A 21 1.27 -16.36 -10.36
N ASP A 22 1.73 -17.37 -9.62
CA ASP A 22 1.88 -18.73 -10.16
C ASP A 22 0.51 -19.37 -10.51
N GLU A 23 -0.52 -19.07 -9.74
CA GLU A 23 -1.89 -19.57 -9.94
C GLU A 23 -2.68 -18.77 -10.99
N GLY A 24 -2.23 -17.55 -11.33
CA GLY A 24 -2.86 -16.68 -12.33
C GLY A 24 -3.83 -15.57 -11.85
N PRO A 25 -4.28 -15.51 -10.58
CA PRO A 25 -5.06 -14.36 -10.08
C PRO A 25 -4.36 -13.00 -10.08
N LEU A 26 -3.03 -12.95 -10.17
CA LEU A 26 -2.25 -11.71 -10.13
C LEU A 26 -1.27 -11.68 -11.31
N SER A 27 -1.13 -10.54 -11.99
CA SER A 27 -0.11 -10.43 -13.06
C SER A 27 1.30 -10.58 -12.49
N ARG A 28 2.20 -11.18 -13.28
CA ARG A 28 3.63 -11.23 -12.95
C ARG A 28 4.26 -9.83 -12.90
N ASP A 29 3.71 -8.90 -13.68
CA ASP A 29 4.28 -7.56 -13.85
C ASP A 29 4.11 -6.68 -12.61
N VAL A 30 3.18 -7.01 -11.70
CA VAL A 30 2.93 -6.22 -10.49
C VAL A 30 3.76 -6.66 -9.28
N LEU A 31 4.36 -7.85 -9.32
CA LEU A 31 5.13 -8.37 -8.19
C LEU A 31 6.30 -7.46 -7.78
N PRO A 32 7.08 -6.88 -8.72
CA PRO A 32 8.11 -5.90 -8.37
C PRO A 32 7.54 -4.65 -7.70
N LEU A 33 6.36 -4.16 -8.13
CA LEU A 33 5.74 -2.98 -7.54
C LEU A 33 5.23 -3.26 -6.11
N LEU A 34 4.66 -4.44 -5.87
CA LEU A 34 4.26 -4.89 -4.54
C LEU A 34 5.46 -5.01 -3.60
N GLN A 35 6.58 -5.53 -4.10
CA GLN A 35 7.83 -5.57 -3.33
C GLN A 35 8.30 -4.17 -2.92
N VAL A 36 8.24 -3.18 -3.81
CA VAL A 36 8.66 -1.81 -3.47
C VAL A 36 7.74 -1.20 -2.39
N ILE A 37 6.45 -1.56 -2.34
CA ILE A 37 5.55 -1.13 -1.26
C ILE A 37 5.98 -1.76 0.08
N ASP A 38 6.29 -3.07 0.09
CA ASP A 38 6.79 -3.77 1.27
C ASP A 38 8.08 -3.13 1.82
N GLU A 39 9.01 -2.82 0.92
CA GLU A 39 10.27 -2.13 1.26
C GLU A 39 10.01 -0.75 1.87
N VAL A 40 9.06 0.03 1.33
CA VAL A 40 8.68 1.33 1.90
C VAL A 40 8.18 1.19 3.34
N PHE A 41 7.32 0.21 3.63
CA PHE A 41 6.83 -0.02 5.00
C PHE A 41 7.93 -0.55 5.92
N SER A 42 8.84 -1.37 5.41
CA SER A 42 10.02 -1.82 6.14
C SER A 42 10.93 -0.65 6.53
N GLU A 43 11.23 0.26 5.59
CA GLU A 43 12.01 1.48 5.84
C GLU A 43 11.34 2.39 6.88
N MET A 44 10.01 2.58 6.79
CA MET A 44 9.24 3.36 7.77
C MET A 44 9.29 2.75 9.17
N SER A 45 9.45 1.44 9.29
CA SER A 45 9.54 0.73 10.57
C SER A 45 10.94 0.84 11.21
N GLN A 46 11.97 1.12 10.41
CA GLN A 46 13.35 1.27 10.88
C GLN A 46 13.62 2.67 11.46
N ASP A 47 12.90 3.69 11.00
CA ASP A 47 12.99 5.06 11.52
C ASP A 47 12.02 5.25 12.69
N THR A 48 12.53 5.03 13.91
CA THR A 48 11.74 5.20 15.14
C THR A 48 11.67 6.64 15.65
N ASP A 49 12.38 7.57 15.02
CA ASP A 49 12.43 8.98 15.45
C ASP A 49 11.17 9.76 15.00
N VAL A 50 10.45 9.22 14.02
CA VAL A 50 9.22 9.80 13.47
C VAL A 50 8.05 8.85 13.68
N ASP A 51 6.97 9.34 14.29
CA ASP A 51 5.75 8.55 14.48
C ASP A 51 4.91 8.48 13.17
N ARG A 52 5.31 7.57 12.29
CA ARG A 52 4.74 7.38 10.94
C ARG A 52 3.45 6.53 10.93
N TRP A 53 3.09 5.93 12.06
CA TRP A 53 1.95 5.01 12.18
C TRP A 53 0.69 5.68 12.76
N THR A 54 0.59 7.00 12.61
CA THR A 54 -0.55 7.80 13.05
C THR A 54 -1.52 8.13 11.91
N ARG A 55 -2.76 8.46 12.27
CA ARG A 55 -3.77 8.87 11.28
C ARG A 55 -3.36 10.16 10.57
N GLU A 56 -2.65 11.03 11.26
CA GLU A 56 -2.14 12.30 10.74
C GLU A 56 -1.04 12.02 9.69
N ALA A 57 -0.07 11.17 10.02
CA ALA A 57 1.01 10.75 9.12
C ALA A 57 0.47 10.09 7.84
N LEU A 58 -0.63 9.33 7.93
CA LEU A 58 -1.27 8.72 6.77
C LEU A 58 -1.52 9.74 5.62
N SER A 59 -1.86 10.99 5.94
CA SER A 59 -2.13 12.03 4.94
C SER A 59 -0.89 12.83 4.50
N ALA A 60 0.08 13.03 5.40
CA ALA A 60 1.16 14.00 5.24
C ALA A 60 2.55 13.38 5.02
N ASP A 61 2.76 12.14 5.44
CA ASP A 61 4.05 11.46 5.35
C ASP A 61 4.37 11.05 3.90
N ALA A 62 5.64 11.22 3.53
CA ALA A 62 6.11 10.91 2.18
C ALA A 62 6.13 9.41 1.88
N GLY A 63 6.38 8.56 2.88
CA GLY A 63 6.32 7.10 2.76
C GLY A 63 4.91 6.63 2.42
N TRP A 64 3.91 7.12 3.17
CA TRP A 64 2.50 6.88 2.85
C TRP A 64 2.08 7.43 1.47
N GLY A 65 2.62 8.58 1.08
CA GLY A 65 2.44 9.13 -0.26
C GLY A 65 2.98 8.21 -1.36
N ARG A 66 4.19 7.69 -1.18
CA ARG A 66 4.85 6.75 -2.10
C ARG A 66 4.12 5.42 -2.20
N ALA A 67 3.74 4.83 -1.06
CA ALA A 67 2.98 3.58 -1.02
C ALA A 67 1.65 3.71 -1.79
N ARG A 68 0.91 4.81 -1.62
CA ARG A 68 -0.31 5.08 -2.39
C ARG A 68 -0.07 5.20 -3.89
N GLN A 69 1.02 5.83 -4.30
CA GLN A 69 1.34 5.99 -5.72
C GLN A 69 1.63 4.61 -6.35
N LEU A 70 2.47 3.81 -5.71
CA LEU A 70 2.77 2.44 -6.15
C LEU A 70 1.51 1.56 -6.17
N ALA A 71 0.65 1.66 -5.16
CA ALA A 71 -0.61 0.90 -5.13
C ALA A 71 -1.53 1.26 -6.32
N ARG A 72 -1.57 2.53 -6.74
CA ARG A 72 -2.32 2.94 -7.95
C ARG A 72 -1.71 2.37 -9.22
N GLU A 73 -0.38 2.29 -9.28
CA GLU A 73 0.32 1.68 -10.42
C GLU A 73 0.02 0.18 -10.51
N VAL A 74 0.04 -0.54 -9.37
CA VAL A 74 -0.38 -1.94 -9.27
C VAL A 74 -1.82 -2.12 -9.78
N LEU A 75 -2.77 -1.34 -9.24
CA LEU A 75 -4.17 -1.42 -9.65
C LEU A 75 -4.34 -1.15 -11.15
N THR A 76 -3.65 -0.13 -11.67
CA THR A 76 -3.69 0.21 -13.10
C THR A 76 -3.13 -0.92 -13.97
N ALA A 77 -2.05 -1.57 -13.53
CA ALA A 77 -1.44 -2.70 -14.22
C ALA A 77 -2.34 -3.96 -14.21
N GLU A 78 -3.10 -4.18 -13.13
CA GLU A 78 -4.11 -5.24 -13.05
C GLU A 78 -5.41 -4.90 -13.82
N GLY A 79 -5.49 -3.71 -14.44
CA GLY A 79 -6.69 -3.28 -15.17
C GLY A 79 -7.84 -2.82 -14.26
N GLU A 80 -7.58 -2.63 -12.97
CA GLU A 80 -8.53 -2.05 -12.02
C GLU A 80 -8.64 -0.54 -12.27
N GLU A 81 -9.86 -0.06 -12.53
CA GLU A 81 -10.09 1.38 -12.65
C GLU A 81 -9.83 2.05 -11.28
N THR A 82 -8.86 2.95 -11.24
CA THR A 82 -8.63 3.84 -10.09
C THR A 82 -9.69 4.94 -10.03
N SER A 83 -10.97 4.54 -9.94
CA SER A 83 -12.04 5.49 -9.66
C SER A 83 -11.70 6.24 -8.36
N PRO A 84 -11.79 7.59 -8.35
CA PRO A 84 -11.52 8.33 -7.13
C PRO A 84 -12.42 7.82 -6.02
N LEU A 85 -11.85 7.59 -4.83
CA LEU A 85 -12.63 7.28 -3.65
C LEU A 85 -13.79 8.28 -3.56
N PRO A 86 -15.03 7.83 -3.31
CA PRO A 86 -16.17 8.73 -3.26
C PRO A 86 -15.87 9.84 -2.26
N GLY A 87 -16.09 11.09 -2.69
CA GLY A 87 -15.76 12.26 -1.88
C GLY A 87 -16.45 12.19 -0.52
N ILE A 88 -15.67 11.99 0.54
CA ILE A 88 -16.18 11.94 1.91
C ILE A 88 -16.55 13.38 2.29
N ARG A 89 -17.85 13.67 2.38
CA ARG A 89 -18.34 14.92 2.96
C ARG A 89 -18.29 14.80 4.48
N ILE A 90 -17.39 15.54 5.12
CA ILE A 90 -17.42 15.72 6.58
C ILE A 90 -18.55 16.69 6.90
N VAL A 91 -19.62 16.19 7.53
CA VAL A 91 -20.65 17.04 8.14
C VAL A 91 -20.10 17.45 9.50
N ARG A 92 -19.84 18.75 9.68
CA ARG A 92 -19.45 19.35 10.98
C ARG A 92 -20.69 19.78 11.73
#